data_AF-A0AAU3MAK0-F1
#
_entry.id   AF-A0AAU3MAK0-F1
#
_cell.length_a   1.000
_cell.length_b   1.000
_cell.length_c   1.000
_cell.angle_alpha   90.00
_cell.angle_beta   90.00
_cell.angle_gamma   90.00
#
_symmetry.space_group_name_H-M   'P 1'
#
loop_
_entity.id
_entity.type
_entity.pdbx_description
1 polymer ?
#
loop_
_entity_poly.entity_id
_entity_poly.type
_entity_poly.pdbx_seq_one_letter_code
_entity_poly.pdbx_strand_id
1 'polypeptide(L)'
;MGEQLALGDGEREDLAASVRLANWRAFMAPVAEDAGAVAQHPEVARVAIAILNVFAEHAGPHGLTRAQVLDALTDNPQGWPQELIDRRLTVLTRLGFLEPYLLKAHQDRYVVRPAGLAGALAAERLAEHGGVDELILLLDRARAVFDRSNPDPDAALDYLVSCRNALRVFALDLQRQVATGTPAELMESQRQHDHQGFTRQVNELNKLVTDRFSGDWTLEEAATALIEAEQFYRQQVMAAADKVLEQGGGSLNFDVLTVTEYTDAAVKGGISLLSQVGTALVADMPGVWIEPSALVETVEGFAPRSRVRVRPPVPDVGGDDTDEALQRAEAEHERLQERRRLLADEFLASADEVDLTQALYEAGWPAAAAIITDVLALGDDPGEPYAVVVEDALLADPAASVTYLHPLLLRRTGVDGFGERSADER
;
A
#
# COMPACT_ATOMS: atom_id res chain seq x y z
N MET A 1 45.95 28.02 38.19
CA MET A 1 45.14 29.15 37.73
C MET A 1 44.62 28.76 36.35
N GLY A 2 43.50 28.05 36.31
CA GLY A 2 42.91 27.54 35.07
C GLY A 2 41.78 28.47 34.65
N GLU A 3 41.95 29.12 33.50
CA GLU A 3 40.89 29.87 32.83
C GLU A 3 39.75 28.92 32.48
N GLN A 4 38.73 28.92 33.32
CA GLN A 4 37.41 28.44 32.97
C GLN A 4 36.80 29.51 32.06
N LEU A 5 36.99 29.35 30.75
CA LEU A 5 36.32 30.16 29.72
C LEU A 5 34.80 29.97 29.89
N ALA A 6 34.18 30.87 30.63
CA ALA A 6 32.74 30.95 30.75
C ALA A 6 32.20 31.47 29.40
N LEU A 7 31.74 30.54 28.55
CA LEU A 7 30.94 30.86 27.36
C LEU A 7 29.81 31.81 27.77
N GLY A 8 29.69 32.94 27.08
CA GLY A 8 28.66 33.93 27.34
C GLY A 8 27.27 33.38 27.03
N ASP A 9 26.22 33.91 27.66
CA ASP A 9 24.85 33.40 27.48
C ASP A 9 24.37 33.44 26.01
N GLY A 10 24.83 34.42 25.20
CA GLY A 10 24.57 34.45 23.76
C GLY A 10 25.23 33.31 22.96
N GLU A 11 26.47 32.94 23.30
CA GLU A 11 27.17 31.81 22.64
C GLU A 11 26.53 30.47 22.99
N ARG A 12 25.93 30.36 24.18
CA ARG A 12 25.16 29.18 24.61
C ARG A 12 23.83 29.06 23.86
N GLU A 13 23.13 30.16 23.65
CA GLU A 13 21.88 30.19 22.88
C GLU A 13 22.12 29.82 21.41
N ASP A 14 23.16 30.37 20.79
CA ASP A 14 23.57 30.05 19.42
C ASP A 14 23.97 28.59 19.27
N LEU A 15 24.75 28.06 20.23
CA LEU A 15 25.10 26.64 20.27
C LEU A 15 23.85 25.77 20.40
N ALA A 16 22.93 26.11 21.31
CA ALA A 16 21.68 25.35 21.49
C ALA A 16 20.80 25.38 20.23
N ALA A 17 20.71 26.52 19.55
CA ALA A 17 20.01 26.64 18.27
C ALA A 17 20.66 25.78 17.18
N SER A 18 21.98 25.77 17.10
CA SER A 18 22.72 24.96 16.12
C SER A 18 22.52 23.45 16.35
N VAL A 19 22.54 23.00 17.60
CA VAL A 19 22.29 21.59 17.97
C VAL A 19 20.85 21.19 17.66
N ARG A 20 19.87 22.07 17.95
CA ARG A 20 18.46 21.83 17.56
C ARG A 20 18.32 21.67 16.06
N LEU A 21 18.92 22.56 15.28
CA LEU A 21 18.88 22.49 13.82
C LEU A 21 19.55 21.21 13.29
N ALA A 22 20.68 20.80 13.87
CA ALA A 22 21.36 19.56 13.51
C ALA A 22 20.50 18.33 13.81
N ASN A 23 19.82 18.31 14.96
CA ASN A 23 18.89 17.24 15.32
C ASN A 23 17.68 17.19 14.37
N TRP A 24 17.10 18.33 13.98
CA TRP A 24 16.00 18.37 13.02
C TRP A 24 16.41 17.86 11.64
N ARG A 25 17.60 18.24 11.15
CA ARG A 25 18.12 17.74 9.87
C ARG A 25 18.32 16.23 9.91
N ALA A 26 18.92 15.71 10.98
CA ALA A 26 19.12 14.28 11.15
C ALA A 26 17.79 13.52 11.24
N PHE A 27 16.82 14.06 11.97
CA PHE A 27 15.47 13.49 12.13
C PHE A 27 14.71 13.41 10.81
N MET A 28 14.80 14.43 9.95
CA MET A 28 14.13 14.43 8.64
C MET A 28 14.87 13.60 7.58
N ALA A 29 16.11 13.20 7.85
CA ALA A 29 16.96 12.52 6.87
C ALA A 29 16.37 11.22 6.29
N PRO A 30 15.66 10.35 7.03
CA PRO A 30 15.13 9.10 6.48
C PRO A 30 14.11 9.31 5.36
N VAL A 31 13.37 10.41 5.39
CA VAL A 31 12.31 10.75 4.42
C VAL A 31 12.75 11.80 3.39
N ALA A 32 14.02 12.20 3.39
CA ALA A 32 14.53 13.22 2.48
C ALA A 32 15.05 12.61 1.16
N GLU A 33 14.60 13.10 0.01
CA GLU A 33 15.11 12.75 -1.33
C GLU A 33 16.52 13.33 -1.55
N ASP A 34 16.71 14.57 -1.09
CA ASP A 34 17.98 15.32 -1.02
C ASP A 34 17.89 16.33 0.15
N ALA A 35 18.94 17.09 0.41
CA ALA A 35 19.07 18.02 1.54
C ALA A 35 18.02 19.15 1.63
N GLY A 36 17.08 19.22 0.68
CA GLY A 36 15.98 20.19 0.68
C GLY A 36 14.64 19.65 0.15
N ALA A 37 14.50 18.35 -0.11
CA ALA A 37 13.28 17.78 -0.69
C ALA A 37 12.84 16.52 0.05
N VAL A 38 11.52 16.35 0.24
CA VAL A 38 10.92 15.14 0.79
C VAL A 38 10.81 14.07 -0.31
N ALA A 39 11.05 12.82 0.04
CA ALA A 39 10.96 11.67 -0.84
C ALA A 39 9.55 11.49 -1.40
N GLN A 40 9.48 11.17 -2.70
CA GLN A 40 8.21 10.87 -3.38
C GLN A 40 7.85 9.38 -3.32
N HIS A 41 8.84 8.53 -3.01
CA HIS A 41 8.67 7.08 -2.94
C HIS A 41 8.97 6.57 -1.53
N PRO A 42 8.10 5.71 -0.96
CA PRO A 42 8.28 5.16 0.40
C PRO A 42 9.52 4.26 0.52
N GLU A 43 10.06 3.78 -0.61
CA GLU A 43 11.31 3.01 -0.67
C GLU A 43 12.51 3.75 -0.06
N VAL A 44 12.54 5.08 -0.15
CA VAL A 44 13.64 5.88 0.40
C VAL A 44 13.75 5.72 1.92
N ALA A 45 12.61 5.71 2.62
CA ALA A 45 12.56 5.49 4.06
C ALA A 45 12.96 4.04 4.41
N ARG A 46 12.49 3.05 3.63
CA ARG A 46 12.83 1.63 3.84
C ARG A 46 14.34 1.38 3.76
N VAL A 47 15.03 1.99 2.79
CA VAL A 47 16.49 1.85 2.65
C VAL A 47 17.22 2.53 3.81
N ALA A 48 16.72 3.67 4.30
CA ALA A 48 17.30 4.33 5.47
C ALA A 48 17.16 3.47 6.74
N ILE A 49 16.03 2.79 6.92
CA ILE A 49 15.81 1.82 8.01
C ILE A 49 16.73 0.60 7.85
N ALA A 50 16.90 0.08 6.63
CA ALA A 50 17.81 -1.03 6.39
C ALA A 50 19.27 -0.68 6.71
N ILE A 51 19.73 0.51 6.30
CA ILE A 51 21.04 1.04 6.67
C ILE A 51 21.16 1.14 8.20
N LEU A 52 20.14 1.68 8.88
CA LEU A 52 20.10 1.76 10.33
C LEU A 52 20.24 0.39 10.99
N ASN A 53 19.53 -0.63 10.51
CA ASN A 53 19.60 -1.99 11.05
C ASN A 53 20.99 -2.58 10.89
N VAL A 54 21.67 -2.33 9.76
CA VAL A 54 23.08 -2.72 9.60
C VAL A 54 23.97 -2.06 10.66
N PHE A 55 23.78 -0.77 10.93
CA PHE A 55 24.50 -0.11 12.03
C PHE A 55 24.13 -0.69 13.40
N ALA A 56 22.87 -1.03 13.66
CA ALA A 56 22.45 -1.60 14.93
C ALA A 56 23.03 -3.00 15.18
N GLU A 57 23.09 -3.84 14.14
CA GLU A 57 23.52 -5.23 14.22
C GLU A 57 25.04 -5.39 14.13
N HIS A 58 25.71 -4.57 13.31
CA HIS A 58 27.11 -4.77 12.94
C HIS A 58 28.06 -3.68 13.47
N ALA A 59 27.55 -2.57 14.03
CA ALA A 59 28.46 -1.55 14.57
C ALA A 59 29.18 -2.07 15.81
N GLY A 60 30.46 -2.44 15.62
CA GLY A 60 31.42 -2.47 16.72
C GLY A 60 31.61 -1.06 17.33
N PRO A 61 32.41 -0.93 18.41
CA PRO A 61 32.58 0.31 19.16
C PRO A 61 33.14 1.52 18.37
N HIS A 62 33.50 1.33 17.09
CA HIS A 62 34.14 2.32 16.22
C HIS A 62 33.32 2.72 14.98
N GLY A 63 32.05 2.28 14.88
CA GLY A 63 31.22 2.56 13.71
C GLY A 63 31.62 1.79 12.45
N LEU A 64 30.92 2.04 11.34
CA LEU A 64 31.05 1.28 10.08
C LEU A 64 31.53 2.17 8.93
N THR A 65 32.24 1.59 7.96
CA THR A 65 32.55 2.26 6.70
C THR A 65 31.41 2.08 5.69
N ARG A 66 31.35 2.94 4.66
CA ARG A 66 30.36 2.80 3.57
C ARG A 66 30.44 1.44 2.88
N ALA A 67 31.66 0.95 2.63
CA ALA A 67 31.88 -0.37 2.03
C ALA A 67 31.32 -1.50 2.90
N GLN A 68 31.48 -1.42 4.23
CA GLN A 68 30.92 -2.42 5.15
C GLN A 68 29.39 -2.40 5.15
N VAL A 69 28.78 -1.21 5.01
CA VAL A 69 27.31 -1.10 4.91
C VAL A 69 26.81 -1.67 3.59
N LEU A 70 27.49 -1.39 2.48
CA LEU A 70 27.15 -1.94 1.17
C LEU A 70 27.24 -3.47 1.15
N ASP A 71 28.33 -4.02 1.68
CA ASP A 71 28.55 -5.47 1.78
C ASP A 71 27.41 -6.14 2.57
N ALA A 72 27.06 -5.60 3.75
CA ALA A 72 25.98 -6.12 4.58
C ALA A 72 24.58 -6.00 3.93
N LEU A 73 24.35 -5.00 3.06
CA LEU A 73 23.08 -4.83 2.35
C LEU A 73 22.99 -5.66 1.06
N THR A 74 24.11 -6.18 0.55
CA THR A 74 24.13 -6.99 -0.67
C THR A 74 23.42 -8.34 -0.45
N ASP A 75 23.48 -8.86 0.78
CA ASP A 75 22.79 -10.09 1.18
C ASP A 75 21.33 -9.87 1.64
N ASN A 76 20.81 -8.64 1.53
CA ASN A 76 19.45 -8.34 1.98
C ASN A 76 18.40 -8.93 1.01
N PRO A 77 17.36 -9.64 1.50
CA PRO A 77 16.30 -10.22 0.66
C PRO A 77 15.59 -9.23 -0.26
N GLN A 78 15.61 -7.93 0.07
CA GLN A 78 14.92 -6.88 -0.70
C GLN A 78 15.69 -6.45 -1.97
N GLY A 79 16.98 -6.77 -2.08
CA GLY A 79 17.75 -6.66 -3.33
C GLY A 79 17.81 -5.25 -3.96
N TRP A 80 18.21 -4.22 -3.21
CA TRP A 80 18.29 -2.86 -3.74
C TRP A 80 19.47 -2.64 -4.69
N PRO A 81 19.32 -1.79 -5.74
CA PRO A 81 20.44 -1.37 -6.57
C PRO A 81 21.51 -0.64 -5.76
N GLN A 82 22.79 -0.94 -6.01
CA GLN A 82 23.91 -0.31 -5.32
C GLN A 82 23.90 1.22 -5.44
N GLU A 83 23.53 1.75 -6.62
CA GLU A 83 23.43 3.19 -6.88
C GLU A 83 22.45 3.89 -5.93
N LEU A 84 21.33 3.23 -5.61
CA LEU A 84 20.32 3.74 -4.70
C LEU A 84 20.86 3.81 -3.26
N ILE A 85 21.57 2.77 -2.82
CA ILE A 85 22.20 2.71 -1.50
C ILE A 85 23.28 3.79 -1.38
N ASP A 86 24.14 3.96 -2.39
CA ASP A 86 25.20 4.97 -2.41
C ASP A 86 24.64 6.40 -2.38
N ARG A 87 23.60 6.67 -3.16
CA ARG A 87 22.88 7.95 -3.13
C ARG A 87 22.27 8.18 -1.74
N ARG A 88 21.64 7.17 -1.15
CA ARG A 88 21.03 7.25 0.19
C ARG A 88 22.08 7.54 1.26
N LEU A 89 23.21 6.82 1.28
CA LEU A 89 24.31 7.05 2.22
C LEU A 89 24.85 8.49 2.13
N THR A 90 24.91 9.05 0.93
CA THR A 90 25.33 10.44 0.70
C THR A 90 24.34 11.43 1.33
N VAL A 91 23.05 11.26 1.11
CA VAL A 91 22.01 12.14 1.70
C VAL A 91 21.98 12.03 3.23
N LEU A 92 22.05 10.81 3.77
CA LEU A 92 22.07 10.58 5.22
C LEU A 92 23.31 11.19 5.88
N THR A 93 24.47 11.13 5.22
CA THR A 93 25.70 11.81 5.70
C THR A 93 25.52 13.33 5.68
N ARG A 94 25.01 13.88 4.57
CA ARG A 94 24.84 15.33 4.36
C ARG A 94 23.86 15.95 5.37
N LEU A 95 22.81 15.22 5.74
CA LEU A 95 21.81 15.65 6.72
C LEU A 95 22.20 15.36 8.17
N GLY A 96 23.38 14.78 8.40
CA GLY A 96 23.89 14.50 9.75
C GLY A 96 23.17 13.36 10.46
N PHE A 97 22.50 12.47 9.69
CA PHE A 97 22.03 11.17 10.18
C PHE A 97 23.22 10.25 10.40
N LEU A 98 24.15 10.20 9.44
CA LEU A 98 25.45 9.55 9.58
C LEU A 98 26.51 10.60 9.89
N GLU A 99 27.15 10.49 11.05
CA GLU A 99 28.22 11.38 11.47
C GLU A 99 29.56 10.66 11.48
N PRO A 100 30.67 11.31 11.07
CA PRO A 100 31.99 10.73 11.22
C PRO A 100 32.29 10.39 12.69
N TYR A 101 32.77 9.18 12.95
CA TYR A 101 33.11 8.71 14.30
C TYR A 101 34.24 9.53 14.93
N LEU A 102 35.23 9.94 14.13
CA LEU A 102 36.31 10.84 14.52
C LEU A 102 36.51 11.90 13.42
N LEU A 103 36.74 13.15 13.82
CA LEU A 103 37.01 14.28 12.91
C LEU A 103 38.38 14.21 12.19
N LYS A 104 39.10 13.08 12.26
CA LYS A 104 40.39 12.92 11.59
C LYS A 104 40.15 12.61 10.11
N ALA A 105 40.81 13.38 9.23
CA ALA A 105 40.61 13.43 7.78
C ALA A 105 40.77 12.12 6.96
N HIS A 106 41.02 10.98 7.60
CA HIS A 106 41.33 9.70 6.93
C HIS A 106 40.58 8.49 7.50
N GLN A 107 39.56 8.69 8.34
CA GLN A 107 38.73 7.60 8.84
C GLN A 107 37.30 7.75 8.31
N ASP A 108 36.98 7.01 7.24
CA ASP A 108 35.65 6.92 6.64
C ASP A 108 34.71 6.02 7.46
N ARG A 109 34.69 6.22 8.79
CA ARG A 109 33.81 5.49 9.71
C ARG A 109 32.71 6.41 10.19
N TYR A 110 31.49 5.92 10.16
CA TYR A 110 30.30 6.65 10.52
C TYR A 110 29.61 6.01 11.73
N VAL A 111 28.84 6.83 12.44
CA VAL A 111 27.88 6.41 13.46
C VAL A 111 26.53 7.07 13.19
N VAL A 112 25.46 6.44 13.68
CA VAL A 112 24.11 6.98 13.56
C VAL A 112 23.87 8.00 14.67
N ARG A 113 23.41 9.20 14.32
CA ARG A 113 22.96 10.19 15.29
C ARG A 113 21.63 9.71 15.92
N PRO A 114 21.44 9.79 17.25
CA PRO A 114 20.18 9.38 17.90
C PRO A 114 18.93 10.06 17.34
N ALA A 115 19.03 11.34 16.94
CA ALA A 115 17.91 12.05 16.31
C ALA A 115 17.52 11.43 14.94
N GLY A 116 18.50 10.90 14.20
CA GLY A 116 18.25 10.17 12.95
C GLY A 116 17.52 8.85 13.19
N LEU A 117 17.94 8.07 14.18
CA LEU A 117 17.23 6.87 14.64
C LEU A 117 15.76 7.20 14.98
N ALA A 118 15.53 8.24 15.78
CA ALA A 118 14.17 8.66 16.14
C ALA A 118 13.33 9.03 14.90
N GLY A 119 13.93 9.68 13.91
CA GLY A 119 13.29 10.00 12.63
C GLY A 119 12.95 8.76 11.81
N ALA A 120 13.82 7.74 11.80
CA ALA A 120 13.59 6.50 11.05
C ALA A 120 12.43 5.71 11.65
N LEU A 121 12.40 5.58 12.98
CA LEU A 121 11.29 4.95 13.69
C LEU A 121 9.98 5.70 13.51
N ALA A 122 10.01 7.03 13.47
CA ALA A 122 8.82 7.84 13.19
C ALA A 122 8.32 7.67 11.75
N ALA A 123 9.23 7.58 10.78
CA ALA A 123 8.88 7.34 9.39
C ALA A 123 8.26 5.94 9.19
N GLU A 124 8.76 4.92 9.89
CA GLU A 124 8.22 3.55 9.90
C GLU A 124 6.80 3.54 10.47
N ARG A 125 6.60 4.06 11.68
CA ARG A 125 5.26 4.15 12.31
C ARG A 125 4.27 4.95 11.46
N LEU A 126 4.72 6.04 10.84
CA LEU A 126 3.86 6.83 9.96
C LEU A 126 3.44 6.04 8.70
N ALA A 127 4.36 5.25 8.15
CA ALA A 127 4.07 4.40 7.00
C ALA A 127 3.12 3.24 7.34
N GLU A 128 3.22 2.67 8.55
CA GLU A 128 2.41 1.53 8.99
C GLU A 128 1.04 1.96 9.55
N HIS A 129 1.00 2.97 10.41
CA HIS A 129 -0.19 3.34 11.20
C HIS A 129 -0.73 4.74 10.87
N GLY A 130 -0.31 5.35 9.76
CA GLY A 130 -0.88 6.63 9.28
C GLY A 130 -0.75 7.81 10.25
N GLY A 131 0.10 7.70 11.27
CA GLY A 131 0.30 8.70 12.32
C GLY A 131 -0.59 8.54 13.56
N VAL A 132 -1.41 7.49 13.64
CA VAL A 132 -2.25 7.20 14.82
C VAL A 132 -1.40 6.89 16.06
N ASP A 133 -0.25 6.22 15.88
CA ASP A 133 0.72 6.02 16.96
C ASP A 133 1.17 7.32 17.62
N GLU A 134 1.28 8.41 16.85
CA GLU A 134 1.70 9.71 17.38
C GLU A 134 0.60 10.39 18.19
N LEU A 135 -0.66 10.08 17.88
CA LEU A 135 -1.80 10.49 18.71
C LEU A 135 -1.78 9.77 20.06
N ILE A 136 -1.45 8.48 20.08
CA ILE A 136 -1.28 7.71 21.32
C ILE A 136 -0.12 8.26 22.15
N LEU A 137 1.02 8.49 21.51
CA LEU A 137 2.19 9.07 22.18
C LEU A 137 1.89 10.45 22.77
N LEU A 138 1.06 11.26 22.10
CA LEU A 138 0.62 12.55 22.60
C LEU A 138 -0.27 12.41 23.86
N LEU A 139 -1.20 11.46 23.87
CA LEU A 139 -2.05 11.18 25.04
C LEU A 139 -1.24 10.63 26.22
N ASP A 140 -0.29 9.72 25.97
CA ASP A 140 0.61 9.20 27.00
C ASP A 140 1.48 10.30 27.59
N ARG A 141 1.99 11.21 26.75
CA ARG A 141 2.77 12.37 27.21
C ARG A 141 1.90 13.34 28.01
N ALA A 142 0.66 13.57 27.60
CA ALA A 142 -0.30 14.36 28.37
C ALA A 142 -0.47 13.74 29.77
N ARG A 143 -0.77 12.44 29.84
CA ARG A 143 -0.91 11.72 31.12
C ARG A 143 0.32 11.85 32.01
N ALA A 144 1.52 11.72 31.44
CA ALA A 144 2.78 11.88 32.17
C ALA A 144 2.98 13.29 32.78
N VAL A 145 2.30 14.33 32.25
CA VAL A 145 2.29 15.66 32.89
C VAL A 145 1.40 15.66 34.13
N PHE A 146 0.23 15.04 34.07
CA PHE A 146 -0.71 14.92 35.20
C PHE A 146 -0.20 14.01 36.32
N ASP A 147 0.62 13.01 36.00
CA ASP A 147 1.21 12.08 36.98
C ASP A 147 2.31 12.72 37.85
N ARG A 148 2.75 13.95 37.55
CA ARG A 148 3.76 14.67 38.35
C ARG A 148 3.17 15.09 39.71
N SER A 149 4.03 15.15 40.74
CA SER A 149 3.61 15.56 42.09
C SER A 149 3.04 16.98 42.15
N ASN A 150 3.51 17.88 41.28
CA ASN A 150 3.01 19.23 41.12
C ASN A 150 2.89 19.54 39.62
N PRO A 151 1.78 19.15 38.97
CA PRO A 151 1.58 19.36 37.55
C PRO A 151 1.43 20.86 37.25
N ASP A 152 2.07 21.31 36.17
CA ASP A 152 1.98 22.69 35.70
C ASP A 152 0.64 22.90 34.96
N PRO A 153 -0.27 23.77 35.46
CA PRO A 153 -1.59 23.97 34.87
C PRO A 153 -1.55 24.43 33.41
N ASP A 154 -0.61 25.31 33.06
CA ASP A 154 -0.51 25.87 31.71
C ASP A 154 -0.04 24.77 30.74
N ALA A 155 0.97 23.99 31.14
CA ALA A 155 1.42 22.84 30.35
C ALA A 155 0.31 21.78 30.21
N ALA A 156 -0.43 21.51 31.29
CA ALA A 156 -1.55 20.58 31.27
C ALA A 156 -2.64 21.01 30.27
N LEU A 157 -2.97 22.30 30.25
CA LEU A 157 -3.92 22.89 29.31
C LEU A 157 -3.43 22.74 27.86
N ASP A 158 -2.17 23.08 27.59
CA ASP A 158 -1.57 22.95 26.26
C ASP A 158 -1.62 21.51 25.74
N TYR A 159 -1.38 20.52 26.60
CA TYR A 159 -1.51 19.11 26.24
C TYR A 159 -2.96 18.70 25.96
N LEU A 160 -3.93 19.11 26.79
CA LEU A 160 -5.34 18.81 26.54
C LEU A 160 -5.81 19.40 25.21
N VAL A 161 -5.44 20.66 24.93
CA VAL A 161 -5.75 21.34 23.67
C VAL A 161 -5.09 20.64 22.49
N SER A 162 -3.84 20.23 22.62
CA SER A 162 -3.11 19.51 21.58
C SER A 162 -3.75 18.16 21.26
N CYS A 163 -4.10 17.37 22.29
CA CYS A 163 -4.80 16.09 22.14
C CYS A 163 -6.14 16.27 21.43
N ARG A 164 -6.93 17.26 21.85
CA ARG A 164 -8.23 17.59 21.24
C ARG A 164 -8.08 17.95 19.77
N ASN A 165 -7.12 18.82 19.46
CA ASN A 165 -6.90 19.28 18.09
C ASN A 165 -6.45 18.12 17.20
N ALA A 166 -5.56 17.26 17.68
CA ALA A 166 -5.12 16.08 16.94
C ALA A 166 -6.27 15.10 16.67
N LEU A 167 -7.08 14.75 17.68
CA LEU A 167 -8.28 13.92 17.50
C LEU A 167 -9.26 14.51 16.47
N ARG A 168 -9.46 15.83 16.50
CA ARG A 168 -10.32 16.50 15.50
C ARG A 168 -9.76 16.42 14.09
N VAL A 169 -8.45 16.57 13.90
CA VAL A 169 -7.82 16.46 12.57
C VAL A 169 -8.03 15.05 12.00
N PHE A 170 -7.76 14.01 12.79
CA PHE A 170 -8.00 12.62 12.37
C PHE A 170 -9.47 12.33 12.09
N ALA A 171 -10.38 12.83 12.95
CA ALA A 171 -11.82 12.64 12.74
C ALA A 171 -12.30 13.33 11.45
N LEU A 172 -11.85 14.55 11.16
CA LEU A 172 -12.22 15.26 9.94
C LEU A 172 -11.63 14.62 8.68
N ASP A 173 -10.43 14.05 8.76
CA ASP A 173 -9.86 13.27 7.68
C ASP A 173 -10.69 12.01 7.40
N LEU A 174 -10.99 11.23 8.44
CA LEU A 174 -11.87 10.06 8.34
C LEU A 174 -13.25 10.43 7.79
N GLN A 175 -13.86 11.50 8.27
CA GLN A 175 -15.15 11.98 7.76
C GLN A 175 -15.09 12.23 6.23
N ARG A 176 -14.01 12.86 5.77
CA ARG A 176 -13.79 13.09 4.34
C ARG A 176 -13.61 11.78 3.59
N GLN A 177 -12.81 10.85 4.12
CA GLN A 177 -12.61 9.54 3.51
C GLN A 177 -13.92 8.75 3.44
N VAL A 178 -14.76 8.79 4.48
CA VAL A 178 -16.09 8.18 4.49
C VAL A 178 -16.97 8.82 3.42
N ALA A 179 -16.91 10.13 3.22
CA ALA A 179 -17.71 10.81 2.21
C ALA A 179 -17.23 10.53 0.76
N THR A 180 -15.92 10.45 0.51
CA THR A 180 -15.37 10.45 -0.86
C THR A 180 -14.66 9.17 -1.27
N GLY A 181 -14.17 8.40 -0.31
CA GLY A 181 -13.29 7.24 -0.51
C GLY A 181 -14.04 5.98 -0.95
N THR A 182 -13.31 5.12 -1.63
CA THR A 182 -13.72 3.75 -1.97
C THR A 182 -13.62 2.83 -0.74
N PRO A 183 -14.30 1.67 -0.73
CA PRO A 183 -14.16 0.70 0.36
C PRO A 183 -12.72 0.22 0.55
N ALA A 184 -11.97 0.01 -0.54
CA ALA A 184 -10.58 -0.45 -0.46
C ALA A 184 -9.68 0.60 0.22
N GLU A 185 -9.86 1.89 -0.10
CA GLU A 185 -9.16 2.99 0.58
C GLU A 185 -9.56 3.08 2.06
N LEU A 186 -10.84 2.88 2.37
CA LEU A 186 -11.34 2.88 3.75
C LEU A 186 -10.87 1.66 4.54
N MET A 187 -10.69 0.49 3.92
CA MET A 187 -10.13 -0.69 4.58
C MET A 187 -8.67 -0.49 4.95
N GLU A 188 -7.88 0.11 4.05
CA GLU A 188 -6.49 0.45 4.34
C GLU A 188 -6.39 1.49 5.45
N SER A 189 -7.22 2.54 5.41
CA SER A 189 -7.28 3.52 6.50
C SER A 189 -7.78 2.90 7.81
N GLN A 190 -8.82 2.08 7.79
CA GLN A 190 -9.39 1.45 8.99
C GLN A 190 -8.35 0.60 9.72
N ARG A 191 -7.47 -0.11 8.99
CA ARG A 191 -6.35 -0.85 9.58
C ARG A 191 -5.43 0.05 10.41
N GLN A 192 -5.20 1.28 9.98
CA GLN A 192 -4.40 2.27 10.72
C GLN A 192 -5.11 2.78 11.99
N HIS A 193 -6.43 2.62 12.07
CA HIS A 193 -7.26 3.10 13.19
C HIS A 193 -7.69 1.99 14.17
N ASP A 194 -7.31 0.74 13.92
CA ASP A 194 -7.64 -0.42 14.78
C ASP A 194 -6.80 -0.47 16.06
N HIS A 195 -6.85 0.61 16.85
CA HIS A 195 -6.15 0.73 18.10
C HIS A 195 -7.13 0.79 19.28
N GLN A 196 -7.16 -0.32 20.04
CA GLN A 196 -7.93 -0.43 21.26
C GLN A 196 -7.25 0.35 22.40
N GLY A 197 -7.72 1.57 22.69
CA GLY A 197 -7.21 2.28 23.86
C GLY A 197 -7.63 3.73 24.04
N PHE A 198 -7.96 4.44 22.95
CA PHE A 198 -8.23 5.89 22.98
C PHE A 198 -9.31 6.29 23.99
N THR A 199 -10.47 5.63 23.96
CA THR A 199 -11.55 5.90 24.89
C THR A 199 -11.12 5.73 26.34
N ARG A 200 -10.32 4.69 26.65
CA ARG A 200 -9.82 4.46 28.00
C ARG A 200 -8.85 5.57 28.42
N GLN A 201 -7.87 5.89 27.57
CA GLN A 201 -6.86 6.92 27.85
C GLN A 201 -7.49 8.31 28.03
N VAL A 202 -8.45 8.69 27.18
CA VAL A 202 -9.15 9.98 27.30
C VAL A 202 -9.98 10.05 28.59
N ASN A 203 -10.67 8.97 28.94
CA ASN A 203 -11.42 8.89 30.19
C ASN A 203 -10.50 8.95 31.43
N GLU A 204 -9.35 8.26 31.40
CA GLU A 204 -8.33 8.35 32.44
C GLU A 204 -7.79 9.77 32.59
N LEU A 205 -7.50 10.44 31.48
CA LEU A 205 -7.00 11.81 31.48
C LEU A 205 -8.04 12.79 32.03
N ASN A 206 -9.31 12.66 31.63
CA ASN A 206 -10.39 13.48 32.14
C ASN A 206 -10.57 13.29 33.65
N LYS A 207 -10.52 12.04 34.13
CA LYS A 207 -10.56 11.75 35.57
C LYS A 207 -9.38 12.39 36.32
N LEU A 208 -8.17 12.35 35.76
CA LEU A 208 -7.00 13.01 36.37
C LEU A 208 -7.20 14.52 36.49
N VAL A 209 -7.79 15.16 35.47
CA VAL A 209 -8.14 16.59 35.53
C VAL A 209 -9.15 16.85 36.63
N THR A 210 -10.24 16.09 36.70
CA THR A 210 -11.25 16.24 37.76
C THR A 210 -10.67 16.04 39.16
N ASP A 211 -9.81 15.03 39.35
CA ASP A 211 -9.26 14.69 40.66
C ASP A 211 -8.20 15.71 41.14
N ARG A 212 -7.44 16.33 40.23
CA ARG A 212 -6.27 17.18 40.56
C ARG A 212 -6.50 18.67 40.40
N PHE A 213 -7.40 19.06 39.50
CA PHE A 213 -7.64 20.45 39.11
C PHE A 213 -9.11 20.85 39.32
N SER A 214 -9.81 20.20 40.25
CA SER A 214 -11.19 20.55 40.58
C SER A 214 -11.34 22.05 40.91
N GLY A 215 -12.21 22.74 40.19
CA GLY A 215 -12.44 24.18 40.35
C GLY A 215 -11.60 25.07 39.41
N ASP A 216 -10.70 24.50 38.61
CA ASP A 216 -10.12 25.18 37.46
C ASP A 216 -11.02 24.97 36.23
N TRP A 217 -11.89 25.95 36.00
CA TRP A 217 -12.88 25.90 34.93
C TRP A 217 -12.25 25.74 33.53
N THR A 218 -11.07 26.32 33.30
CA THR A 218 -10.42 26.27 31.99
C THR A 218 -9.91 24.86 31.69
N LEU A 219 -9.33 24.17 32.67
CA LEU A 219 -8.91 22.78 32.52
C LEU A 219 -10.10 21.82 32.42
N GLU A 220 -11.15 22.02 33.22
CA GLU A 220 -12.38 21.22 33.16
C GLU A 220 -13.09 21.35 31.80
N GLU A 221 -13.17 22.57 31.25
CA GLU A 221 -13.71 22.82 29.91
C GLU A 221 -12.85 22.16 28.83
N ALA A 222 -11.52 22.29 28.90
CA ALA A 222 -10.61 21.65 27.96
C ALA A 222 -10.70 20.11 28.00
N ALA A 223 -10.83 19.53 29.19
CA ALA A 223 -11.00 18.09 29.38
C ALA A 223 -12.35 17.59 28.87
N THR A 224 -13.41 18.38 29.00
CA THR A 224 -14.74 18.08 28.43
C THR A 224 -14.70 18.14 26.90
N ALA A 225 -14.08 19.18 26.34
CA ALA A 225 -13.92 19.33 24.90
C ALA A 225 -13.06 18.20 24.28
N LEU A 226 -12.13 17.62 25.05
CA LEU A 226 -11.38 16.43 24.63
C LEU A 226 -12.28 15.19 24.52
N ILE A 227 -13.21 14.97 25.46
CA ILE A 227 -14.20 13.88 25.38
C ILE A 227 -15.06 14.04 24.11
N GLU A 228 -15.55 15.25 23.84
CA GLU A 228 -16.34 15.50 22.63
C GLU A 228 -15.56 15.17 21.34
N ALA A 229 -14.28 15.54 21.30
CA ALA A 229 -13.41 15.21 20.16
C ALA A 229 -13.18 13.70 20.01
N GLU A 230 -13.02 12.96 21.12
CA GLU A 230 -12.92 11.49 21.11
C GLU A 230 -14.21 10.85 20.60
N GLN A 231 -15.37 11.32 21.05
CA GLN A 231 -16.66 10.80 20.61
C GLN A 231 -16.88 11.04 19.11
N PHE A 232 -16.51 12.23 18.63
CA PHE A 232 -16.59 12.54 17.20
C PHE A 232 -15.66 11.65 16.38
N TYR A 233 -14.41 11.47 16.81
CA TYR A 233 -13.47 10.54 16.16
C TYR A 233 -14.04 9.12 16.11
N ARG A 234 -14.54 8.59 17.23
CA ARG A 234 -15.15 7.25 17.30
C ARG A 234 -16.34 7.10 16.36
N GLN A 235 -17.20 8.11 16.25
CA GLN A 235 -18.31 8.11 15.30
C GLN A 235 -17.82 7.96 13.85
N GLN A 236 -16.72 8.63 13.47
CA GLN A 236 -16.18 8.51 12.11
C GLN A 236 -15.52 7.16 11.85
N VAL A 237 -14.84 6.58 12.85
CA VAL A 237 -14.30 5.20 12.76
C VAL A 237 -15.44 4.19 12.57
N MET A 238 -16.54 4.33 13.33
CA MET A 238 -17.71 3.46 13.18
C MET A 238 -18.37 3.64 11.80
N ALA A 239 -18.52 4.89 11.33
CA ALA A 239 -19.08 5.16 10.00
C ALA A 239 -18.21 4.59 8.86
N ALA A 240 -16.88 4.61 9.02
CA ALA A 240 -15.97 3.96 8.09
C ALA A 240 -16.16 2.44 8.07
N ALA A 241 -16.23 1.81 9.24
CA ALA A 241 -16.50 0.38 9.36
C ALA A 241 -17.86 0.00 8.76
N ASP A 242 -18.92 0.74 9.07
CA ASP A 242 -20.27 0.51 8.54
C ASP A 242 -20.27 0.59 7.01
N LYS A 243 -19.62 1.60 6.43
CA LYS A 243 -19.51 1.74 4.97
C LYS A 243 -18.73 0.59 4.32
N VAL A 244 -17.67 0.10 4.97
CA VAL A 244 -16.93 -1.08 4.49
C VAL A 244 -17.82 -2.33 4.56
N LEU A 245 -18.56 -2.52 5.64
CA LEU A 245 -19.46 -3.66 5.83
C LEU A 245 -20.64 -3.65 4.84
N GLU A 246 -21.25 -2.48 4.59
CA GLU A 246 -22.34 -2.34 3.62
C GLU A 246 -21.91 -2.74 2.20
N GLN A 247 -20.66 -2.42 1.79
CA GLN A 247 -20.16 -2.78 0.46
C GLN A 247 -19.57 -4.19 0.40
N GLY A 248 -18.92 -4.67 1.47
CA GLY A 248 -18.39 -6.04 1.57
C GLY A 248 -19.49 -7.09 1.69
N GLY A 249 -20.55 -6.81 2.46
CA GLY A 249 -21.69 -7.70 2.63
C GLY A 249 -22.56 -7.85 1.39
N GLY A 250 -22.64 -6.82 0.54
CA GLY A 250 -23.36 -6.86 -0.74
C GLY A 250 -22.60 -7.51 -1.89
N SER A 251 -21.26 -7.53 -1.83
CA SER A 251 -20.40 -8.05 -2.91
C SER A 251 -19.80 -9.43 -2.63
N LEU A 252 -19.99 -9.99 -1.42
CA LEU A 252 -19.30 -11.19 -0.95
C LEU A 252 -17.77 -11.09 -1.12
N ASN A 253 -17.21 -9.87 -1.09
CA ASN A 253 -15.79 -9.67 -1.28
C ASN A 253 -15.03 -10.01 0.01
N PHE A 254 -14.21 -11.06 -0.03
CA PHE A 254 -13.39 -11.53 1.09
C PHE A 254 -12.13 -10.69 1.33
N ASP A 255 -11.84 -9.70 0.47
CA ASP A 255 -10.71 -8.77 0.67
C ASP A 255 -10.80 -7.98 1.99
N VAL A 256 -11.98 -7.96 2.63
CA VAL A 256 -12.23 -7.32 3.94
C VAL A 256 -11.42 -7.98 5.07
N LEU A 257 -11.03 -9.25 4.93
CA LEU A 257 -10.22 -9.96 5.91
C LEU A 257 -8.78 -10.08 5.44
N THR A 258 -7.82 -9.81 6.31
CA THR A 258 -6.42 -10.19 6.03
C THR A 258 -6.29 -11.71 5.96
N VAL A 259 -5.25 -12.21 5.28
CA VAL A 259 -4.95 -13.66 5.21
C VAL A 259 -4.89 -14.26 6.61
N THR A 260 -4.33 -13.54 7.57
CA THR A 260 -4.22 -13.98 8.96
C THR A 260 -5.59 -14.04 9.64
N GLU A 261 -6.43 -13.01 9.51
CA GLU A 261 -7.79 -12.98 10.09
C GLU A 261 -8.70 -14.03 9.46
N TYR A 262 -8.63 -14.21 8.14
CA TYR A 262 -9.33 -15.27 7.44
C TYR A 262 -8.90 -16.64 7.97
N THR A 263 -7.59 -16.87 8.09
CA THR A 263 -7.06 -18.14 8.61
C THR A 263 -7.48 -18.36 10.05
N ASP A 264 -7.44 -17.34 10.90
CA ASP A 264 -7.83 -17.46 12.30
C ASP A 264 -9.33 -17.72 12.43
N ALA A 265 -10.16 -17.03 11.65
CA ALA A 265 -11.59 -17.27 11.59
C ALA A 265 -11.93 -18.67 11.04
N ALA A 266 -11.25 -19.13 9.99
CA ALA A 266 -11.47 -20.45 9.39
C ALA A 266 -11.02 -21.59 10.31
N VAL A 267 -9.94 -21.41 11.07
CA VAL A 267 -9.35 -22.45 11.92
C VAL A 267 -9.95 -22.46 13.33
N LYS A 268 -10.22 -21.28 13.91
CA LYS A 268 -10.66 -21.14 15.31
C LYS A 268 -12.12 -20.68 15.45
N GLY A 269 -12.75 -20.23 14.37
CA GLY A 269 -14.13 -19.76 14.39
C GLY A 269 -15.11 -20.88 14.75
N GLY A 270 -16.03 -20.58 15.66
CA GLY A 270 -17.12 -21.51 16.00
C GLY A 270 -18.07 -21.69 14.82
N ILE A 271 -18.61 -22.91 14.66
CA ILE A 271 -19.57 -23.27 13.60
C ILE A 271 -20.75 -22.28 13.52
N SER A 272 -21.24 -21.77 14.66
CA SER A 272 -22.35 -20.81 14.72
C SER A 272 -22.03 -19.44 14.13
N LEU A 273 -20.76 -19.01 14.19
CA LEU A 273 -20.29 -17.75 13.62
C LEU A 273 -20.07 -17.92 12.11
N LEU A 274 -19.41 -19.02 11.71
CA LEU A 274 -19.16 -19.35 10.31
C LEU A 274 -20.46 -19.61 9.54
N SER A 275 -21.47 -20.20 10.17
CA SER A 275 -22.77 -20.44 9.54
C SER A 275 -23.51 -19.15 9.20
N GLN A 276 -23.29 -18.05 9.94
CA GLN A 276 -23.93 -16.76 9.65
C GLN A 276 -23.48 -16.21 8.29
N VAL A 277 -22.18 -16.34 7.98
CA VAL A 277 -21.61 -16.00 6.67
C VAL A 277 -22.23 -16.86 5.56
N GLY A 278 -22.38 -18.17 5.80
CA GLY A 278 -23.01 -19.10 4.87
C GLY A 278 -24.48 -18.75 4.54
N THR A 279 -25.19 -18.09 5.45
CA THR A 279 -26.58 -17.65 5.22
C THR A 279 -26.70 -16.53 4.17
N ALA A 280 -25.65 -15.72 4.01
CA ALA A 280 -25.58 -14.66 3.01
C ALA A 280 -25.00 -15.14 1.67
N LEU A 281 -24.40 -16.33 1.64
CA LEU A 281 -23.83 -16.95 0.45
C LEU A 281 -24.94 -17.65 -0.35
N VAL A 282 -25.50 -16.95 -1.33
CA VAL A 282 -26.46 -17.53 -2.27
C VAL A 282 -25.68 -18.33 -3.32
N ALA A 283 -25.63 -19.66 -3.13
CA ALA A 283 -24.89 -20.57 -4.03
C ALA A 283 -25.49 -20.70 -5.44
N ASP A 284 -26.73 -20.25 -5.65
CA ASP A 284 -27.44 -20.22 -6.95
C ASP A 284 -28.06 -18.84 -7.14
N MET A 285 -27.24 -17.84 -7.48
CA MET A 285 -27.77 -16.54 -7.84
C MET A 285 -28.38 -16.65 -9.26
N PRO A 286 -29.70 -16.47 -9.45
CA PRO A 286 -30.25 -16.40 -10.80
C PRO A 286 -29.58 -15.23 -11.52
N GLY A 287 -29.20 -15.43 -12.79
CA GLY A 287 -28.53 -14.40 -13.58
C GLY A 287 -29.28 -13.07 -13.44
N VAL A 288 -28.56 -12.02 -13.00
CA VAL A 288 -29.15 -10.70 -12.78
C VAL A 288 -29.72 -10.23 -14.11
N TRP A 289 -31.04 -10.20 -14.22
CA TRP A 289 -31.70 -9.67 -15.41
C TRP A 289 -31.57 -8.16 -15.39
N ILE A 290 -30.52 -7.65 -16.02
CA ILE A 290 -30.34 -6.22 -16.20
C ILE A 290 -31.24 -5.78 -17.33
N GLU A 291 -32.24 -4.94 -17.02
CA GLU A 291 -33.08 -4.35 -18.05
C GLU A 291 -32.21 -3.43 -18.93
N PRO A 292 -32.23 -3.56 -20.28
CA PRO A 292 -31.39 -2.74 -21.14
C PRO A 292 -31.56 -1.23 -20.93
N SER A 293 -32.77 -0.79 -20.56
CA SER A 293 -33.08 0.59 -20.14
C SER A 293 -32.32 1.03 -18.91
N ALA A 294 -32.23 0.18 -17.88
CA ALA A 294 -31.46 0.49 -16.67
C ALA A 294 -29.96 0.55 -16.95
N LEU A 295 -29.46 -0.27 -17.90
CA LEU A 295 -28.07 -0.24 -18.34
C LEU A 295 -27.76 1.07 -19.09
N VAL A 296 -28.67 1.52 -19.96
CA VAL A 296 -28.55 2.81 -20.67
C VAL A 296 -28.62 3.98 -19.70
N GLU A 297 -29.57 4.00 -18.76
CA GLU A 297 -29.68 5.06 -17.75
C GLU A 297 -28.46 5.11 -16.82
N THR A 298 -27.92 3.94 -16.46
CA THR A 298 -26.68 3.84 -15.67
C THR A 298 -25.48 4.31 -16.49
N VAL A 299 -25.38 4.01 -17.79
CA VAL A 299 -24.32 4.48 -18.69
C VAL A 299 -24.44 5.99 -18.95
N GLU A 300 -25.66 6.51 -19.07
CA GLU A 300 -25.93 7.95 -19.24
C GLU A 300 -25.67 8.75 -17.95
N GLY A 301 -25.95 8.17 -16.79
CA GLY A 301 -25.62 8.74 -15.48
C GLY A 301 -24.17 8.51 -15.05
N PHE A 302 -23.48 7.54 -15.64
CA PHE A 302 -22.07 7.27 -15.44
C PHE A 302 -21.25 8.30 -16.21
N ALA A 303 -21.05 9.46 -15.59
CA ALA A 303 -19.92 10.31 -15.92
C ALA A 303 -18.68 9.67 -15.29
N PRO A 304 -17.77 9.02 -16.05
CA PRO A 304 -16.46 8.69 -15.51
C PRO A 304 -15.89 10.00 -14.97
N ARG A 305 -15.53 10.05 -13.69
CA ARG A 305 -14.86 11.20 -13.10
C ARG A 305 -13.69 11.50 -14.02
N SER A 306 -13.78 12.58 -14.79
CA SER A 306 -12.63 13.09 -15.50
C SER A 306 -11.69 13.57 -14.39
N ARG A 307 -10.78 12.69 -13.98
CA ARG A 307 -9.45 13.18 -13.72
C ARG A 307 -9.12 13.93 -15.00
N VAL A 308 -9.15 15.25 -14.94
CA VAL A 308 -8.40 16.06 -15.90
C VAL A 308 -6.97 15.60 -15.68
N ARG A 309 -6.60 14.49 -16.35
CA ARG A 309 -5.23 14.21 -16.71
C ARG A 309 -4.90 15.39 -17.61
N VAL A 310 -4.41 16.46 -16.99
CA VAL A 310 -3.60 17.42 -17.72
C VAL A 310 -2.50 16.56 -18.29
N ARG A 311 -2.59 16.27 -19.59
CA ARG A 311 -1.53 15.58 -20.30
C ARG A 311 -0.28 16.41 -20.00
N PRO A 312 0.78 15.83 -19.41
CA PRO A 312 2.04 16.54 -19.27
C PRO A 312 2.36 17.18 -20.62
N PRO A 313 2.84 18.44 -20.67
CA PRO A 313 3.15 19.08 -21.93
C PRO A 313 4.03 18.12 -22.73
N VAL A 314 3.50 17.69 -23.87
CA VAL A 314 4.21 16.78 -24.77
C VAL A 314 5.48 17.55 -25.15
N PRO A 315 6.68 17.02 -24.87
CA PRO A 315 7.87 17.59 -25.45
C PRO A 315 7.65 17.60 -26.96
N ASP A 316 7.93 18.72 -27.62
CA ASP A 316 7.84 18.84 -29.07
C ASP A 316 8.90 17.91 -29.68
N VAL A 317 8.55 16.63 -29.82
CA VAL A 317 9.33 15.65 -30.55
C VAL A 317 8.99 15.92 -32.01
N GLY A 318 9.89 16.64 -32.67
CA GLY A 318 9.83 16.87 -34.11
C GLY A 318 9.54 15.56 -34.83
N GLY A 319 8.62 15.61 -35.79
CA GLY A 319 8.14 14.46 -36.53
C GLY A 319 9.29 13.68 -37.17
N ASP A 320 9.46 12.45 -36.71
CA ASP A 320 9.92 11.25 -37.45
C ASP A 320 9.89 10.01 -36.52
N ASP A 321 9.98 10.18 -35.19
CA ASP A 321 10.06 9.05 -34.23
C ASP A 321 8.72 8.32 -33.94
N THR A 322 7.57 8.94 -34.22
CA THR A 322 6.25 8.33 -33.92
C THR A 322 5.93 7.17 -34.86
N ASP A 323 6.34 7.29 -36.12
CA ASP A 323 6.08 6.27 -37.15
C ASP A 323 6.97 5.04 -36.93
N GLU A 324 8.22 5.21 -36.46
CA GLU A 324 9.10 4.08 -36.15
C GLU A 324 8.65 3.27 -34.92
N ALA A 325 8.08 3.93 -33.91
CA ALA A 325 7.55 3.24 -32.72
C ALA A 325 6.28 2.45 -33.04
N LEU A 326 5.40 3.02 -33.88
CA LEU A 326 4.20 2.35 -34.36
C LEU A 326 4.55 1.15 -35.26
N GLN A 327 5.46 1.33 -36.22
CA GLN A 327 5.95 0.25 -37.09
C GLN A 327 6.61 -0.89 -36.30
N ARG A 328 7.35 -0.57 -35.22
CA ARG A 328 7.90 -1.60 -34.31
C ARG A 328 6.81 -2.36 -33.57
N ALA A 329 5.76 -1.68 -33.11
CA ALA A 329 4.64 -2.33 -32.44
C ALA A 329 3.82 -3.23 -33.39
N GLU A 330 3.60 -2.77 -34.63
CA GLU A 330 2.95 -3.54 -35.70
C GLU A 330 3.75 -4.80 -36.07
N ALA A 331 5.07 -4.67 -36.27
CA ALA A 331 5.94 -5.80 -36.59
C ALA A 331 6.01 -6.84 -35.45
N GLU A 332 6.00 -6.41 -34.19
CA GLU A 332 5.95 -7.33 -33.04
C GLU A 332 4.57 -8.02 -32.92
N HIS A 333 3.49 -7.32 -33.24
CA HIS A 333 2.15 -7.91 -33.28
C HIS A 333 2.02 -8.98 -34.37
N GLU A 334 2.52 -8.70 -35.58
CA GLU A 334 2.54 -9.65 -36.70
C GLU A 334 3.36 -10.91 -36.36
N ARG A 335 4.54 -10.76 -35.75
CA ARG A 335 5.37 -11.89 -35.29
C ARG A 335 4.67 -12.74 -34.24
N LEU A 336 3.96 -12.10 -33.32
CA LEU A 336 3.22 -12.79 -32.27
C LEU A 336 2.04 -13.57 -32.86
N GLN A 337 1.31 -12.99 -33.81
CA GLN A 337 0.25 -13.68 -34.56
C GLN A 337 0.79 -14.87 -35.36
N GLU A 338 1.89 -14.70 -36.08
CA GLU A 338 2.53 -15.79 -36.84
C GLU A 338 2.95 -16.95 -35.92
N ARG A 339 3.53 -16.64 -34.74
CA ARG A 339 3.88 -17.65 -33.74
C ARG A 339 2.66 -18.43 -33.26
N ARG A 340 1.55 -17.74 -32.99
CA ARG A 340 0.29 -18.36 -32.53
C ARG A 340 -0.31 -19.27 -33.60
N ARG A 341 -0.30 -18.84 -34.86
CA ARG A 341 -0.75 -19.67 -35.99
C ARG A 341 0.07 -20.95 -36.11
N LEU A 342 1.40 -20.85 -36.05
CA LEU A 342 2.29 -22.02 -36.11
C LEU A 342 2.02 -23.00 -34.96
N LEU A 343 1.81 -22.50 -33.75
CA LEU A 343 1.47 -23.32 -32.58
C LEU A 343 0.10 -24.01 -32.74
N ALA A 344 -0.91 -23.30 -33.25
CA ALA A 344 -2.22 -23.90 -33.52
C ALA A 344 -2.15 -24.97 -34.64
N ASP A 345 -1.37 -24.71 -35.69
CA ASP A 345 -1.13 -25.67 -36.78
C ASP A 345 -0.36 -26.91 -36.31
N GLU A 346 0.60 -26.74 -35.38
CA GLU A 346 1.34 -27.84 -34.76
C GLU A 346 0.39 -28.76 -33.97
N PHE A 347 -0.50 -28.18 -33.17
CA PHE A 347 -1.49 -28.96 -32.42
C PHE A 347 -2.52 -29.64 -33.32
N LEU A 348 -2.98 -28.96 -34.37
CA LEU A 348 -3.96 -29.53 -35.29
C LEU A 348 -3.37 -30.66 -36.13
N ALA A 349 -2.06 -30.67 -36.42
CA ALA A 349 -1.37 -31.75 -37.15
C ALA A 349 -2.11 -32.23 -38.43
N SER A 350 -2.71 -31.29 -39.18
CA SER A 350 -3.57 -31.51 -40.37
C SER A 350 -4.99 -32.04 -40.10
N ALA A 351 -5.44 -32.12 -38.84
CA ALA A 351 -6.83 -32.30 -38.47
C ALA A 351 -7.59 -30.97 -38.46
N ASP A 352 -8.91 -31.04 -38.63
CA ASP A 352 -9.80 -29.88 -38.54
C ASP A 352 -10.20 -29.57 -37.08
N GLU A 353 -9.95 -30.50 -36.16
CA GLU A 353 -10.33 -30.40 -34.74
C GLU A 353 -9.38 -31.25 -33.87
N VAL A 354 -8.96 -30.72 -32.72
CA VAL A 354 -8.12 -31.41 -31.74
C VAL A 354 -8.55 -31.06 -30.31
N ASP A 355 -8.58 -32.08 -29.45
CA ASP A 355 -8.73 -31.92 -28.01
C ASP A 355 -7.35 -31.67 -27.37
N LEU A 356 -7.17 -30.49 -26.79
CA LEU A 356 -5.93 -30.06 -26.16
C LEU A 356 -5.80 -30.49 -24.70
N THR A 357 -6.83 -31.12 -24.12
CA THR A 357 -6.89 -31.47 -22.69
C THR A 357 -5.67 -32.28 -22.25
N GLN A 358 -5.31 -33.32 -23.00
CA GLN A 358 -4.15 -34.17 -22.69
C GLN A 358 -2.82 -33.42 -22.86
N ALA A 359 -2.70 -32.60 -23.90
CA ALA A 359 -1.51 -31.79 -24.15
C ALA A 359 -1.27 -30.76 -23.03
N LEU A 360 -2.34 -30.20 -22.46
CA LEU A 360 -2.26 -29.26 -21.33
C LEU A 360 -1.81 -29.96 -20.04
N TYR A 361 -2.27 -31.19 -19.79
CA TYR A 361 -1.79 -32.00 -18.66
C TYR A 361 -0.30 -32.35 -18.79
N GLU A 362 0.15 -32.71 -19.99
CA GLU A 362 1.55 -33.06 -20.27
C GLU A 362 2.47 -31.84 -20.21
N ALA A 363 1.99 -30.67 -20.61
CA ALA A 363 2.74 -29.41 -20.55
C ALA A 363 2.94 -28.93 -19.10
N GLY A 364 1.92 -29.07 -18.24
CA GLY A 364 1.93 -28.59 -16.86
C GLY A 364 2.00 -27.06 -16.73
N TRP A 365 1.84 -26.54 -15.50
CA TRP A 365 2.10 -25.12 -15.24
C TRP A 365 3.62 -24.85 -15.26
N PRO A 366 4.09 -23.73 -15.86
CA PRO A 366 3.32 -22.63 -16.43
C PRO A 366 3.02 -22.76 -17.95
N ALA A 367 3.51 -23.81 -18.63
CA ALA A 367 3.39 -23.95 -20.08
C ALA A 367 1.94 -24.08 -20.56
N ALA A 368 1.08 -24.76 -19.80
CA ALA A 368 -0.36 -24.85 -20.06
C ALA A 368 -1.03 -23.46 -20.12
N ALA A 369 -0.61 -22.51 -19.27
CA ALA A 369 -1.08 -21.12 -19.29
C ALA A 369 -0.85 -20.44 -20.63
N ALA A 370 0.37 -20.61 -21.15
CA ALA A 370 0.83 -19.98 -22.36
C ALA A 370 0.06 -20.53 -23.57
N ILE A 371 -0.12 -21.86 -23.62
CA ILE A 371 -0.89 -22.53 -24.66
C ILE A 371 -2.35 -22.06 -24.65
N ILE A 372 -3.01 -22.05 -23.49
CA ILE A 372 -4.41 -21.58 -23.36
C ILE A 372 -4.53 -20.13 -23.83
N THR A 373 -3.61 -19.26 -23.40
CA THR A 373 -3.64 -17.83 -23.73
C THR A 373 -3.43 -17.61 -25.24
N ASP A 374 -2.47 -18.30 -25.84
CA ASP A 374 -2.15 -18.15 -27.26
C ASP A 374 -3.28 -18.70 -28.15
N VAL A 375 -3.91 -19.81 -27.76
CA VAL A 375 -5.02 -20.43 -28.49
C VAL A 375 -6.32 -19.61 -28.35
N LEU A 376 -6.67 -19.14 -27.15
CA LEU A 376 -7.84 -18.28 -26.94
C LEU A 376 -7.70 -16.94 -27.67
N ALA A 377 -6.52 -16.32 -27.62
CA ALA A 377 -6.26 -15.07 -28.34
C ALA A 377 -6.39 -15.23 -29.86
N LEU A 378 -6.07 -16.42 -30.39
CA LEU A 378 -6.25 -16.75 -31.80
C LEU A 378 -7.71 -17.01 -32.17
N GLY A 379 -8.51 -17.58 -31.26
CA GLY A 379 -9.94 -17.83 -31.46
C GLY A 379 -10.84 -16.60 -31.31
N ASP A 380 -10.36 -15.54 -30.64
CA ASP A 380 -11.07 -14.26 -30.49
C ASP A 380 -10.86 -13.32 -31.69
N ASP A 381 -9.83 -13.56 -32.52
CA ASP A 381 -9.54 -12.75 -33.70
C ASP A 381 -10.44 -13.14 -34.89
N PRO A 382 -11.35 -12.26 -35.35
CA PRO A 382 -12.25 -12.56 -36.46
C PRO A 382 -11.54 -12.70 -37.83
N GLY A 383 -10.26 -12.29 -37.92
CA GLY A 383 -9.43 -12.47 -39.12
C GLY A 383 -8.78 -13.84 -39.23
N GLU A 384 -8.89 -14.68 -38.21
CA GLU A 384 -8.20 -15.97 -38.11
C GLU A 384 -9.16 -17.16 -38.29
N PRO A 385 -8.78 -18.21 -39.04
CA PRO A 385 -9.64 -19.36 -39.32
C PRO A 385 -9.62 -20.39 -38.17
N TYR A 386 -9.62 -19.93 -36.91
CA TYR A 386 -9.58 -20.79 -35.73
C TYR A 386 -10.73 -20.46 -34.79
N ALA A 387 -11.27 -21.50 -34.15
CA ALA A 387 -12.22 -21.33 -33.07
C ALA A 387 -11.83 -22.25 -31.92
N VAL A 388 -12.04 -21.76 -30.70
CA VAL A 388 -11.74 -22.49 -29.48
C VAL A 388 -13.04 -22.70 -28.72
N VAL A 389 -13.28 -23.94 -28.32
CA VAL A 389 -14.44 -24.32 -27.53
C VAL A 389 -13.93 -24.78 -26.17
N VAL A 390 -14.32 -24.05 -25.13
CA VAL A 390 -14.11 -24.46 -23.74
C VAL A 390 -15.37 -25.21 -23.31
N GLU A 391 -15.23 -26.46 -22.89
CA GLU A 391 -16.38 -27.22 -22.40
C GLU A 391 -16.71 -26.89 -20.95
N ASP A 392 -18.00 -26.91 -20.61
CA ASP A 392 -18.49 -26.61 -19.26
C ASP A 392 -18.09 -27.66 -18.20
N ALA A 393 -17.58 -28.82 -18.64
CA ALA A 393 -17.11 -29.87 -17.75
C ALA A 393 -15.82 -29.45 -17.03
N LEU A 394 -15.77 -29.60 -15.71
CA LEU A 394 -14.56 -29.37 -14.93
C LEU A 394 -13.90 -30.71 -14.57
N LEU A 395 -12.68 -30.93 -15.05
CA LEU A 395 -11.84 -32.05 -14.66
C LEU A 395 -10.98 -31.63 -13.45
N ALA A 396 -10.99 -32.44 -12.40
CA ALA A 396 -10.18 -32.22 -11.19
C ALA A 396 -9.32 -33.46 -10.91
N ASP A 397 -8.00 -33.29 -10.97
CA ASP A 397 -7.03 -34.33 -10.61
C ASP A 397 -6.00 -33.76 -9.61
N PRO A 398 -6.06 -34.14 -8.32
CA PRO A 398 -5.15 -33.64 -7.30
C PRO A 398 -3.70 -34.14 -7.46
N ALA A 399 -3.46 -35.15 -8.30
CA ALA A 399 -2.12 -35.68 -8.56
C ALA A 399 -1.48 -35.08 -9.83
N ALA A 400 -2.25 -34.38 -10.67
CA ALA A 400 -1.76 -33.77 -11.89
C ALA A 400 -1.11 -32.40 -11.66
N SER A 401 -0.18 -32.03 -12.55
CA SER A 401 0.47 -30.71 -12.56
C SER A 401 -0.55 -29.58 -12.78
N VAL A 402 -1.62 -29.82 -13.54
CA VAL A 402 -2.77 -28.92 -13.72
C VAL A 402 -3.94 -29.50 -12.93
N THR A 403 -4.19 -28.97 -11.73
CA THR A 403 -5.15 -29.58 -10.79
C THR A 403 -6.62 -29.44 -11.22
N TYR A 404 -6.94 -28.37 -11.96
CA TYR A 404 -8.28 -28.07 -12.46
C TYR A 404 -8.19 -27.68 -13.92
N LEU A 405 -8.98 -28.34 -14.78
CA LEU A 405 -8.96 -28.09 -16.23
C LEU A 405 -10.35 -28.26 -16.83
N HIS A 406 -10.79 -27.27 -17.61
CA HIS A 406 -11.90 -27.43 -18.54
C HIS A 406 -11.36 -28.02 -19.85
N PRO A 407 -12.01 -29.05 -20.44
CA PRO A 407 -11.62 -29.54 -21.74
C PRO A 407 -11.61 -28.42 -22.79
N LEU A 408 -10.57 -28.41 -23.61
CA LEU A 408 -10.31 -27.35 -24.57
C LEU A 408 -10.19 -27.94 -25.98
N LEU A 409 -11.19 -27.65 -26.82
CA LEU A 409 -11.18 -28.04 -28.23
C LEU A 409 -10.70 -26.87 -29.09
N LEU A 410 -9.70 -27.14 -29.93
CA LEU A 410 -9.27 -26.23 -31.00
C LEU A 410 -9.78 -26.77 -32.33
N ARG A 411 -10.47 -25.94 -33.11
CA ARG A 411 -10.98 -26.30 -34.44
C ARG A 411 -10.61 -25.25 -35.49
N ARG A 412 -10.41 -25.70 -36.73
CA ARG A 412 -10.25 -24.83 -37.90
C ARG A 412 -11.62 -24.50 -38.48
N THR A 413 -11.94 -23.22 -38.60
CA THR A 413 -13.16 -22.78 -39.28
C THR A 413 -12.86 -22.70 -40.78
N GLY A 414 -13.39 -23.65 -41.56
CA GLY A 414 -13.29 -23.60 -43.01
C GLY A 414 -13.90 -22.32 -43.55
N VAL A 415 -13.17 -21.59 -44.39
CA VAL A 415 -13.74 -20.53 -45.23
C VAL A 415 -14.57 -21.23 -46.32
N ASP A 416 -15.78 -21.65 -45.97
CA ASP A 416 -16.76 -22.07 -46.96
C ASP A 416 -17.26 -20.81 -47.68
N GLY A 417 -16.92 -20.74 -48.97
CA GLY A 417 -17.31 -19.66 -49.86
C GLY A 417 -18.82 -19.49 -49.93
N PHE A 418 -19.22 -18.28 -50.31
CA PHE A 418 -20.55 -17.93 -50.79
C PHE A 418 -21.17 -19.05 -51.65
N GLY A 419 -22.12 -19.78 -51.06
CA GLY A 419 -22.96 -20.76 -51.73
C GLY A 419 -24.42 -20.43 -51.46
N GLU A 420 -25.09 -19.88 -52.48
CA GLU A 420 -26.52 -19.61 -52.53
C GLU A 420 -27.33 -20.79 -51.95
N ARG A 421 -28.04 -20.57 -50.84
CA ARG A 421 -29.24 -21.37 -50.56
C ARG A 421 -30.41 -20.73 -51.27
N SER A 422 -30.66 -21.28 -52.46
CA SER A 422 -31.87 -21.14 -53.26
C SER A 422 -33.12 -21.16 -52.39
N ALA A 423 -34.02 -20.24 -52.71
CA ALA A 423 -35.44 -20.38 -52.43
C ALA A 423 -35.97 -21.67 -53.07
N ASP A 424 -36.51 -22.56 -52.25
CA ASP A 424 -37.77 -23.26 -52.50
C ASP A 424 -38.07 -24.15 -51.28
N GLU A 425 -39.09 -23.79 -50.51
CA GLU A 425 -40.10 -24.74 -50.04
C GLU A 425 -41.31 -23.95 -49.51
N ARG A 426 -42.42 -24.13 -50.23
CA ARG A 426 -43.79 -23.79 -49.84
C ARG A 426 -44.41 -24.95 -49.08
#